data_AF-A0A8C0XXK6-F1
#
_entry.id   AF-A0A8C0XXK6-F1
#
_cell.length_a   1.000
_cell.length_b   1.000
_cell.length_c   1.000
_cell.angle_alpha   90.00
_cell.angle_beta   90.00
_cell.angle_gamma   90.00
#
_symmetry.space_group_name_H-M   'P 1'
#
loop_
_entity.id
_entity.type
_entity.pdbx_description
1 polymer ?
#
loop_
_entity_poly.entity_id
_entity_poly.type
_entity_poly.pdbx_seq_one_letter_code
_entity_poly.pdbx_strand_id
1 'polypeptide(L)' 'MDCSADTMTNRLLQRNQSSQHVDDTTKTIAKRLETYYRASIPVMAYYETKTKLQKVNAEGTPEEVFLQLCTAIDSIF' A
#
# COMPACT_ATOMS: atom_id res chain seq x y z
N MET A 1 -0.77 -1.42 6.00
CA MET A 1 -0.06 -0.28 5.39
C MET A 1 -1.06 0.48 4.56
N ASP A 2 -1.19 1.78 4.80
CA ASP A 2 -2.10 2.67 4.08
C ASP A 2 -1.27 3.74 3.35
N CYS A 3 -1.57 3.96 2.08
CA CYS A 3 -0.93 4.98 1.24
C CYS A 3 -1.85 5.34 0.08
N SER A 4 -1.66 6.55 -0.45
CA SER A 4 -2.40 7.08 -1.58
C SER A 4 -2.15 6.29 -2.86
N ALA A 5 -3.14 6.32 -3.74
CA ALA A 5 -3.03 5.76 -5.09
C ALA A 5 -1.87 6.41 -5.87
N ASP A 6 -1.61 7.70 -5.66
CA ASP A 6 -0.53 8.44 -6.31
C ASP A 6 0.84 7.92 -5.88
N THR A 7 1.07 7.75 -4.58
CA THR A 7 2.34 7.21 -4.06
C THR A 7 2.57 5.77 -4.51
N MET A 8 1.54 4.92 -4.50
CA MET A 8 1.64 3.56 -5.04
C MET A 8 1.96 3.57 -6.53
N THR A 9 1.30 4.44 -7.31
CA THR A 9 1.51 4.54 -8.76
C THR A 9 2.93 5.01 -9.06
N ASN A 10 3.40 6.06 -8.40
CA ASN A 10 4.75 6.59 -8.58
C ASN A 10 5.81 5.52 -8.26
N ARG A 11 5.70 4.83 -7.12
CA ARG A 11 6.63 3.73 -6.75
C ARG A 11 6.59 2.58 -7.75
N LEU A 12 5.42 2.21 -8.27
CA LEU A 12 5.29 1.17 -9.29
C LEU A 12 5.87 1.63 -10.63
N LEU A 13 5.73 2.89 -11.02
CA LEU A 13 6.33 3.45 -12.22
C LEU A 13 7.86 3.44 -12.12
N GLN A 14 8.43 3.95 -11.02
CA GLN A 14 9.88 3.93 -10.76
C GLN A 14 10.45 2.51 -10.86
N ARG A 15 9.72 1.50 -10.35
CA ARG A 15 10.13 0.10 -10.45
C ARG A 15 10.15 -0.43 -11.89
N ASN A 16 9.27 0.06 -12.76
CA ASN A 16 9.14 -0.39 -14.15
C ASN A 16 9.96 0.46 -15.14
N GLN A 17 10.67 1.51 -14.71
CA GLN A 17 11.51 2.35 -15.59
C GLN A 17 12.65 1.59 -16.27
N SER A 18 12.97 0.37 -15.83
CA SER A 18 13.90 -0.54 -16.50
C SER A 18 13.27 -1.32 -17.67
N SER A 19 11.97 -1.16 -17.96
CA SER A 19 11.22 -1.94 -18.94
C SER A 19 10.67 -1.08 -20.09
N GLN A 20 10.73 -1.62 -21.31
CA GLN A 20 10.65 -0.90 -22.60
C GLN A 20 9.24 -0.40 -23.01
N HIS A 21 8.21 -0.50 -22.16
CA HIS A 21 6.82 -0.12 -22.49
C HIS A 21 6.09 0.60 -21.35
N VAL A 22 6.20 1.93 -21.31
CA VAL A 22 5.64 2.79 -20.26
C VAL A 22 4.11 2.96 -20.34
N ASP A 23 3.53 2.94 -21.54
CA ASP A 23 2.08 3.16 -21.73
C ASP A 23 1.21 2.02 -21.22
N ASP A 24 1.56 0.77 -21.55
CA ASP A 24 0.86 -0.41 -21.02
C ASP A 24 1.05 -0.56 -19.51
N THR A 25 2.18 -0.06 -19.00
CA THR A 25 2.50 -0.08 -17.58
C THR A 25 1.51 0.76 -16.77
N THR A 26 1.17 1.97 -17.23
CA THR A 26 0.26 2.86 -16.49
C THR A 26 -1.17 2.30 -16.42
N LYS A 27 -1.71 1.79 -17.53
CA LYS A 27 -3.04 1.14 -17.56
C LYS A 27 -3.06 -0.12 -16.69
N THR A 28 -1.98 -0.90 -16.72
CA THR A 28 -1.84 -2.11 -15.89
C THR A 28 -1.77 -1.76 -14.41
N ILE A 29 -1.04 -0.71 -14.02
CA ILE A 29 -0.95 -0.26 -12.63
C ILE A 29 -2.32 0.20 -12.13
N ALA A 30 -3.06 0.99 -12.91
CA ALA A 30 -4.40 1.44 -12.54
C ALA A 30 -5.36 0.26 -12.32
N LYS A 31 -5.40 -0.71 -13.24
CA LYS A 31 -6.23 -1.92 -13.12
C LYS A 31 -5.87 -2.76 -11.90
N ARG A 32 -4.56 -2.85 -11.57
CA ARG A 32 -4.08 -3.54 -10.37
C ARG A 32 -4.52 -2.84 -9.09
N LEU A 33 -4.44 -1.51 -9.04
CA LEU A 33 -4.90 -0.71 -7.91
C LEU A 33 -6.41 -0.86 -7.70
N GLU A 34 -7.20 -0.77 -8.75
CA GLU A 34 -8.65 -0.98 -8.70
C GLU A 34 -8.98 -2.37 -8.12
N THR A 35 -8.32 -3.41 -8.64
CA THR A 35 -8.51 -4.78 -8.17
C THR A 35 -8.12 -4.93 -6.69
N TYR A 36 -7.02 -4.30 -6.28
CA TYR A 36 -6.59 -4.27 -4.90
C TYR A 36 -7.63 -3.62 -3.98
N TYR A 37 -8.13 -2.43 -4.32
CA TYR A 37 -9.15 -1.77 -3.49
C TYR A 37 -10.43 -2.60 -3.41
N ARG A 38 -10.91 -3.14 -4.54
CA ARG A 38 -12.12 -3.96 -4.57
C ARG A 38 -12.01 -5.21 -3.69
N ALA A 39 -10.84 -5.84 -3.63
CA ALA A 39 -10.60 -7.03 -2.80
C ALA A 39 -10.27 -6.70 -1.34
N SER A 40 -9.51 -5.64 -1.10
CA SER A 40 -8.98 -5.29 0.22
C SER A 40 -9.96 -4.53 1.09
N ILE A 41 -10.82 -3.67 0.52
CA ILE A 41 -11.85 -2.92 1.27
C ILE A 41 -12.74 -3.84 2.11
N PRO A 42 -13.37 -4.91 1.57
CA PRO A 42 -14.24 -5.78 2.38
C PRO A 42 -13.46 -6.53 3.47
N VAL A 43 -12.19 -6.89 3.21
CA VAL A 43 -11.32 -7.54 4.21
C VAL A 43 -10.97 -6.56 5.33
N MET A 44 -10.60 -5.33 5.01
CA MET A 44 -10.33 -4.29 6.01
C MET A 44 -11.57 -4.03 6.86
N ALA A 45 -12.74 -3.84 6.24
CA ALA A 45 -14.00 -3.63 6.96
C ALA A 45 -14.32 -4.79 7.93
N TYR A 46 -14.07 -6.04 7.51
CA TYR A 46 -14.22 -7.20 8.38
C TYR A 46 -13.31 -7.15 9.63
N TYR A 47 -12.05 -6.76 9.47
CA TYR A 47 -11.09 -6.70 10.59
C TYR A 47 -11.24 -5.43 11.46
N GLU A 48 -11.75 -4.32 10.92
CA GLU A 48 -12.07 -3.12 11.70
C GLU A 48 -13.09 -3.43 12.80
N THR A 49 -14.10 -4.25 12.52
CA THR A 49 -15.11 -4.65 13.51
C THR A 49 -14.57 -5.54 14.64
N LYS A 50 -13.37 -6.11 14.48
CA LYS A 50 -12.77 -7.09 15.40
C LYS A 50 -11.62 -6.54 16.25
N THR A 51 -11.40 -5.22 16.23
CA THR A 51 -10.37 -4.50 17.04
C THR A 51 -8.93 -4.97 16.86
N LYS A 52 -8.63 -5.77 15.83
CA LYS A 52 -7.30 -6.31 15.54
C LYS A 52 -6.57 -5.62 14.39
N LEU A 53 -7.14 -4.55 13.84
CA LEU A 53 -6.56 -3.85 12.69
C LEU A 53 -5.69 -2.68 13.17
N GLN A 54 -4.38 -2.76 12.90
CA GLN A 54 -3.47 -1.64 13.09
C GLN A 54 -3.06 -1.09 11.72
N LYS A 55 -3.40 0.18 11.47
CA LYS A 55 -3.05 0.89 10.23
C LYS A 55 -1.70 1.57 10.43
N VAL A 56 -0.80 1.38 9.47
CA VAL A 56 0.54 2.00 9.43
C VAL A 56 0.60 2.85 8.17
N ASN A 57 1.04 4.10 8.30
CA ASN A 57 1.16 5.03 7.18
C ASN A 57 2.40 4.69 6.35
N ALA A 58 2.23 4.47 5.05
CA ALA A 58 3.31 4.10 4.13
C ALA A 58 3.74 5.23 3.18
N GLU A 59 3.34 6.48 3.43
CA GLU A 59 3.73 7.65 2.60
C GLU A 59 5.21 8.06 2.79
N GLY A 60 5.78 7.85 3.97
CA GLY A 60 7.13 8.29 4.34
C GLY A 60 8.28 7.47 3.74
N THR A 61 9.50 7.73 4.24
CA THR A 61 10.68 6.96 3.85
C THR A 61 10.63 5.53 4.41
N PRO A 62 11.37 4.57 3.84
CA PRO A 62 11.43 3.21 4.36
C PRO A 62 11.78 3.15 5.85
N GLU A 63 12.67 4.02 6.32
CA GLU A 63 13.09 4.10 7.73
C GLU A 63 11.96 4.58 8.64
N GLU A 64 11.22 5.61 8.22
CA GLU A 64 10.07 6.13 8.97
C GLU A 64 8.95 5.10 9.08
N VAL A 65 8.63 4.44 7.97
CA VAL A 65 7.61 3.40 7.92
C VAL A 65 8.04 2.18 8.75
N PHE A 66 9.32 1.83 8.71
CA PHE A 66 9.87 0.75 9.53
C PHE A 66 9.77 1.05 11.02
N LEU A 67 10.12 2.27 11.44
CA LEU A 67 9.98 2.67 12.83
C LEU A 67 8.52 2.61 13.30
N GLN A 68 7.57 3.10 12.49
CA GLN A 68 6.14 2.99 12.79
C GLN A 68 5.69 1.53 12.91
N LEU A 69 6.23 0.64 12.08
CA LEU A 69 5.94 -0.79 12.15
C LEU A 69 6.45 -1.40 13.45
N CYS A 70 7.68 -1.08 13.86
CA CYS A 70 8.22 -1.52 15.15
C CYS A 70 7.34 -1.05 16.31
N THR A 71 7.01 0.23 16.36
CA THR A 71 6.12 0.78 17.41
C THR A 71 4.75 0.12 17.43
N ALA A 72 4.18 -0.15 16.25
CA ALA A 72 2.90 -0.84 16.15
C ALA A 72 2.98 -2.28 16.71
N ILE A 73 4.03 -3.03 16.36
CA ILE A 73 4.23 -4.40 16.85
C ILE A 73 4.49 -4.39 18.36
N ASP A 74 5.36 -3.50 18.84
CA ASP A 74 5.68 -3.38 20.27
C ASP A 74 4.44 -3.02 21.11
N SER A 75 3.47 -2.27 20.54
CA SER A 75 2.23 -1.94 21.24
C SER A 75 1.24 -3.11 21.40
N ILE A 76 1.47 -4.21 20.67
CA ILE A 76 0.64 -5.44 20.76
C ILE A 76 1.13 -6.36 21.88
N PHE A 77 2.41 -6.25 22.27
CA PHE A 77 3.06 -7.08 23.28
C PHE A 77 3.24 -6.34 24.61
#